data_AF-A0A2N5NB28-F1
#
_entry.id   AF-A0A2N5NB28-F1
#
_cell.length_a   1.000
_cell.length_b   1.000
_cell.length_c   1.000
_cell.angle_alpha   90.00
_cell.angle_beta   90.00
_cell.angle_gamma   90.00
#
_symmetry.space_group_name_H-M   'P 1'
#
loop_
_entity.id
_entity.type
_entity.pdbx_description
1 polymer ?
#
loop_
_entity_poly.entity_id
_entity_poly.type
_entity_poly.pdbx_seq_one_letter_code
_entity_poly.pdbx_strand_id
1 'polypeptide(L)'
;MGEEALNGMRLYVVDRVEKGSSCRCAVLQLSCGACSGWSEAEVARCGQPFDLVRWACCLQPLRRMTPEQAMRAVQERGSGWGEPRRRLVLGALLELRERLTRPERPKELPVWTGEGRLGAAERDERAMLERAASYYEIL
;
A
#
# COMPACT_ATOMS: atom_id res chain seq x y z
N MET A 1 15.80 15.85 14.58
CA MET A 1 14.54 15.47 13.90
C MET A 1 14.09 14.18 14.54
N GLY A 2 12.95 14.16 15.23
CA GLY A 2 12.41 12.89 15.74
C GLY A 2 12.02 12.03 14.54
N GLU A 3 12.52 10.80 14.48
CA GLU A 3 12.05 9.83 13.49
C GLU A 3 10.57 9.57 13.79
N GLU A 4 9.68 10.13 12.98
CA GLU A 4 8.26 9.89 13.13
C GLU A 4 7.97 8.42 12.86
N ALA A 5 7.24 7.79 13.78
CA ALA A 5 6.78 6.43 13.61
C ALA A 5 5.64 6.38 12.60
N LEU A 6 5.43 5.21 11.99
CA LEU A 6 4.25 4.93 11.19
C LEU A 6 2.99 5.19 12.03
N ASN A 7 2.19 6.18 11.59
CA ASN A 7 0.97 6.63 12.27
C ASN A 7 -0.31 6.09 11.62
N GLY A 8 -0.21 5.51 10.43
CA GLY A 8 -1.31 4.88 9.71
C GLY A 8 -0.86 3.65 8.94
N MET A 9 -1.69 2.60 8.98
CA MET A 9 -1.54 1.40 8.17
C MET A 9 -2.93 0.95 7.74
N ARG A 10 -3.20 0.96 6.44
CA ARG A 10 -4.48 0.55 5.87
C ARG A 10 -4.26 -0.48 4.79
N LEU A 11 -5.10 -1.52 4.76
CA LEU A 11 -4.99 -2.63 3.84
C LEU A 11 -6.32 -2.86 3.15
N TYR A 12 -6.32 -2.83 1.83
CA TYR A 12 -7.50 -2.94 0.99
C TYR A 12 -7.43 -4.21 0.17
N VAL A 13 -8.60 -4.75 -0.17
CA VAL A 13 -8.73 -5.85 -1.13
C VAL A 13 -9.53 -5.37 -2.32
N VAL A 14 -8.92 -5.53 -3.49
CA VAL A 14 -9.50 -5.16 -4.77
C VAL A 14 -9.56 -6.40 -5.65
N ASP A 15 -10.75 -6.74 -6.11
CA ASP A 15 -10.92 -7.77 -7.13
C ASP A 15 -10.73 -7.12 -8.51
N ARG A 16 -9.83 -7.68 -9.32
CA ARG A 16 -9.54 -7.25 -10.69
C ARG A 16 -9.95 -8.35 -11.66
N VAL A 17 -10.52 -7.96 -12.79
CA VAL A 17 -10.87 -8.88 -13.89
C VAL A 17 -9.98 -8.56 -15.07
N GLU A 18 -9.13 -9.50 -15.47
CA GLU A 18 -8.25 -9.38 -16.62
C GLU A 18 -8.48 -10.55 -17.58
N LYS A 19 -8.84 -10.23 -18.84
CA LYS A 19 -8.94 -11.19 -19.95
C LYS A 19 -9.68 -12.50 -19.61
N GLY A 20 -10.77 -12.41 -18.85
CA GLY A 20 -11.60 -13.56 -18.46
C GLY A 20 -11.17 -14.30 -17.20
N SER A 21 -10.13 -13.82 -16.50
CA SER A 21 -9.73 -14.31 -15.17
C SER A 21 -9.92 -13.23 -14.12
N SER A 22 -10.44 -13.60 -12.95
CA SER A 22 -10.47 -12.71 -11.79
C SER A 22 -9.27 -12.99 -10.88
N CYS A 23 -8.60 -11.93 -10.45
CA CYS A 23 -7.58 -11.98 -9.40
C CYS A 23 -7.93 -11.02 -8.28
N ARG A 24 -7.38 -11.29 -7.11
CA ARG A 24 -7.52 -10.47 -5.92
C ARG A 24 -6.18 -9.83 -5.61
N CYS A 25 -6.18 -8.52 -5.45
CA CYS A 25 -5.02 -7.73 -5.10
C CYS A 25 -5.19 -7.15 -3.70
N ALA A 26 -4.14 -7.24 -2.89
CA ALA A 26 -4.03 -6.48 -1.67
C ALA A 26 -3.33 -5.16 -1.97
N VAL A 27 -3.85 -4.06 -1.44
CA VAL A 27 -3.24 -2.73 -1.52
C VAL A 27 -2.91 -2.28 -0.11
N LEU A 28 -1.65 -1.94 0.15
CA LEU A 28 -1.20 -1.44 1.44
C LEU A 28 -0.90 0.05 1.34
N GLN A 29 -1.41 0.80 2.30
CA GLN A 29 -1.02 2.17 2.56
C GLN A 29 -0.29 2.24 3.90
N LEU A 30 0.86 2.90 3.92
CA LEU A 30 1.60 3.26 5.13
C LEU A 30 1.71 4.78 5.22
N SER A 31 1.44 5.33 6.40
CA SER A 31 1.48 6.77 6.66
C SER A 31 2.51 7.11 7.74
N CYS A 32 3.24 8.20 7.52
CA CYS A 32 4.22 8.77 8.44
C CYS A 32 4.15 10.30 8.33
N GLY A 33 3.79 10.97 9.42
CA GLY A 33 3.50 12.41 9.39
C GLY A 33 2.39 12.73 8.39
N ALA A 34 2.65 13.69 7.48
CA ALA A 34 1.75 14.07 6.39
C ALA A 34 1.92 13.23 5.10
N CYS A 35 2.90 12.32 5.07
CA CYS A 35 3.19 11.51 3.88
C CYS A 35 2.53 10.13 3.97
N SER A 36 2.19 9.57 2.80
CA SER A 36 1.70 8.19 2.68
C SER A 36 2.32 7.51 1.47
N GLY A 37 2.81 6.29 1.65
CA GLY A 37 3.30 5.41 0.58
C GLY A 37 2.34 4.26 0.34
N TRP A 38 2.30 3.77 -0.90
CA TRP A 38 1.34 2.78 -1.35
C TRP A 38 2.04 1.62 -2.06
N SER A 39 1.41 0.46 -2.07
CA SER A 39 1.84 -0.67 -2.89
C SER A 39 0.70 -1.63 -3.10
N GLU A 40 0.81 -2.42 -4.16
CA GLU A 40 -0.12 -3.48 -4.49
C GLU A 40 0.60 -4.81 -4.71
N ALA A 41 -0.05 -5.89 -4.33
CA ALA A 41 0.41 -7.25 -4.59
C ALA A 41 -0.78 -8.16 -4.88
N GLU A 42 -0.62 -9.04 -5.87
CA GLU A 42 -1.58 -10.10 -6.11
C GLU A 42 -1.54 -11.12 -4.96
N VAL A 43 -2.71 -11.48 -4.43
CA VAL A 43 -2.84 -12.35 -3.26
C VAL A 43 -3.67 -13.61 -3.49
N ALA A 44 -4.52 -13.62 -4.51
CA ALA A 44 -5.24 -14.81 -4.94
C ALA A 44 -5.62 -14.72 -6.43
N ARG A 45 -5.78 -15.88 -7.09
CA ARG A 45 -6.29 -15.99 -8.47
C ARG A 45 -7.51 -16.90 -8.51
N CYS A 46 -8.35 -16.73 -9.53
CA CYS A 46 -9.38 -17.68 -9.92
C CYS A 46 -10.38 -18.02 -8.79
N GLY A 47 -10.84 -17.01 -8.05
CA GLY A 47 -11.87 -17.19 -7.02
C GLY A 47 -11.42 -17.97 -5.78
N GLN A 48 -10.12 -18.18 -5.57
CA GLN A 48 -9.63 -18.82 -4.35
C GLN A 48 -10.05 -18.02 -3.11
N PRO A 49 -10.54 -18.71 -2.05
CA PRO A 49 -10.89 -18.05 -0.81
C PRO A 49 -9.65 -17.38 -0.22
N PHE A 50 -9.81 -16.12 0.17
CA PHE A 50 -8.73 -15.30 0.70
C PHE A 50 -9.19 -14.58 1.95
N ASP A 51 -8.60 -14.94 3.08
CA ASP A 51 -8.84 -14.31 4.37
C ASP A 51 -7.79 -13.21 4.59
N LEU A 52 -8.22 -11.97 4.39
CA LEU A 52 -7.36 -10.80 4.53
C LEU A 52 -6.80 -10.66 5.95
N VAL A 53 -7.63 -10.91 6.98
CA VAL A 53 -7.24 -10.71 8.38
C VAL A 53 -6.15 -11.69 8.76
N ARG A 54 -6.32 -12.97 8.45
CA ARG A 54 -5.29 -13.99 8.67
C ARG A 54 -4.06 -13.76 7.80
N TRP A 55 -4.23 -13.23 6.59
CA TRP A 55 -3.10 -12.93 5.72
C TRP A 55 -2.27 -11.76 6.21
N ALA A 56 -2.90 -10.75 6.83
CA ALA A 56 -2.26 -9.50 7.25
C ALA A 56 -1.75 -9.52 8.70
N CYS A 57 -2.05 -10.55 9.49
CA CYS A 57 -1.69 -10.59 10.91
C CYS A 57 -0.17 -10.41 11.15
N CYS A 58 0.68 -10.88 10.24
CA CYS A 58 2.13 -10.71 10.34
C CYS A 58 2.60 -9.26 10.16
N LEU A 59 1.74 -8.36 9.70
CA LEU A 59 2.04 -6.93 9.49
C LEU A 59 1.83 -6.11 10.76
N GLN A 60 1.08 -6.61 11.74
CA GLN A 60 0.79 -5.89 12.99
C GLN A 60 2.03 -5.37 13.72
N PRO A 61 3.18 -6.10 13.78
CA PRO A 61 4.38 -5.60 14.44
C PRO A 61 4.98 -4.35 13.79
N LEU A 62 4.65 -4.05 12.53
CA LEU A 62 5.17 -2.86 11.83
C LEU A 62 4.57 -1.55 12.39
N ARG A 63 3.46 -1.64 13.12
CA ARG A 63 2.82 -0.47 13.69
C ARG A 63 3.75 0.16 14.73
N ARG A 64 3.82 1.49 14.73
CA ARG A 64 4.69 2.27 15.62
C ARG A 64 6.20 2.07 15.40
N MET A 65 6.60 1.35 14.35
CA MET A 65 7.98 1.36 13.88
C MET A 65 8.22 2.63 13.05
N THR A 66 9.44 3.15 13.06
CA THR A 66 9.88 4.12 12.04
C THR A 66 9.95 3.41 10.67
N PRO A 67 9.87 4.14 9.54
CA PRO A 67 10.05 3.55 8.22
C PRO A 67 11.34 2.70 8.11
N GLU A 68 12.43 3.14 8.73
CA GLU A 68 13.73 2.47 8.75
C GLU A 68 13.70 1.19 9.59
N GLN A 69 13.03 1.22 10.74
CA GLN A 69 12.79 0.03 11.57
C GLN A 69 11.92 -0.99 10.84
N ALA A 70 10.84 -0.54 10.19
CA ALA A 70 9.95 -1.38 9.40
C ALA A 70 10.70 -2.03 8.22
N MET A 71 11.55 -1.28 7.51
CA MET A 71 12.39 -1.81 6.44
C MET A 71 13.33 -2.91 6.94
N ARG A 72 14.02 -2.69 8.07
CA ARG A 72 14.87 -3.71 8.69
C ARG A 72 14.08 -4.95 9.13
N ALA A 73 12.93 -4.76 9.76
CA ALA A 73 12.08 -5.86 10.19
C ALA A 73 11.65 -6.75 9.01
N VAL A 74 11.34 -6.16 7.85
CA VAL A 74 11.00 -6.91 6.63
C VAL A 74 12.22 -7.63 6.05
N GLN A 75 13.41 -7.05 6.11
CA GLN A 75 14.64 -7.71 5.65
C GLN A 75 15.00 -8.92 6.53
N GLU A 76 14.87 -8.78 7.85
CA GLU A 76 15.23 -9.82 8.82
C GLU A 76 14.19 -10.93 8.91
N ARG A 77 12.89 -10.58 8.86
CA ARG A 77 11.78 -11.49 9.17
C ARG A 77 10.91 -11.82 7.95
N GLY A 78 11.04 -11.08 6.85
CA GLY A 78 10.18 -11.17 5.68
C GLY A 78 10.25 -12.51 4.95
N SER A 79 11.31 -13.30 5.15
CA SER A 79 11.45 -14.68 4.65
C SER A 79 10.28 -15.55 5.10
N GLY A 80 9.78 -15.36 6.33
CA GLY A 80 8.65 -16.10 6.89
C GLY A 80 7.27 -15.58 6.46
N TRP A 81 7.21 -14.41 5.81
CA TRP A 81 5.94 -13.78 5.40
C TRP A 81 5.51 -14.21 4.00
N GLY A 82 6.41 -14.81 3.23
CA GLY A 82 6.18 -15.11 1.82
C GLY A 82 6.31 -13.87 0.93
N GLU A 83 6.66 -14.12 -0.33
CA GLU A 83 7.05 -13.09 -1.28
C GLU A 83 5.98 -12.01 -1.55
N PRO A 84 4.67 -12.32 -1.65
CA PRO A 84 3.64 -11.30 -1.86
C PRO A 84 3.58 -10.26 -0.73
N ARG A 85 3.64 -10.71 0.54
CA ARG A 85 3.62 -9.82 1.71
C ARG A 85 4.87 -8.96 1.78
N ARG A 86 6.03 -9.58 1.56
CA ARG A 86 7.31 -8.89 1.56
C ARG A 86 7.35 -7.78 0.52
N ARG A 87 6.93 -8.06 -0.72
CA ARG A 87 6.86 -7.07 -1.80
C ARG A 87 5.88 -5.94 -1.49
N LEU A 88 4.71 -6.28 -0.96
CA LEU A 88 3.69 -5.29 -0.61
C LEU A 88 4.21 -4.28 0.41
N VAL A 89 4.84 -4.75 1.49
CA VAL A 89 5.36 -3.87 2.54
C VAL A 89 6.56 -3.06 2.04
N LEU A 90 7.51 -3.69 1.36
CA LEU A 90 8.68 -2.99 0.83
C LEU A 90 8.29 -1.93 -0.18
N GLY A 91 7.34 -2.21 -1.07
CA GLY A 91 6.85 -1.22 -2.05
C GLY A 91 6.28 0.01 -1.35
N ALA A 92 5.45 -0.18 -0.32
CA ALA A 92 4.82 0.92 0.39
C ALA A 92 5.84 1.74 1.18
N LEU A 93 6.82 1.09 1.82
CA LEU A 93 7.92 1.76 2.53
C LEU A 93 8.85 2.53 1.59
N LEU A 94 9.16 1.97 0.41
CA LEU A 94 9.98 2.64 -0.60
C LEU A 94 9.29 3.90 -1.12
N GLU A 95 8.01 3.81 -1.49
CA GLU A 95 7.24 4.98 -1.93
C GLU A 95 7.12 6.03 -0.81
N LEU A 96 6.89 5.60 0.43
CA LEU A 96 6.83 6.49 1.58
C LEU A 96 8.16 7.25 1.77
N ARG A 97 9.29 6.54 1.71
CA ARG A 97 10.62 7.14 1.85
C ARG A 97 10.95 8.10 0.71
N GLU A 98 10.54 7.80 -0.51
CA GLU A 98 10.67 8.73 -1.64
C GLU A 98 9.88 10.02 -1.41
N ARG A 99 8.67 9.92 -0.82
CA ARG A 99 7.84 11.09 -0.51
C ARG A 99 8.39 11.89 0.67
N LEU A 100 8.96 11.24 1.68
CA LEU A 100 9.59 11.91 2.83
C LEU A 100 10.88 12.65 2.43
N THR A 101 11.61 12.15 1.44
CA THR A 101 12.87 12.76 0.97
C THR A 101 12.68 13.78 -0.14
N ARG A 102 11.50 13.83 -0.77
CA ARG A 102 11.16 14.90 -1.72
C ARG A 102 10.71 16.15 -0.95
N PRO A 103 11.42 17.29 -1.07
CA PRO A 103 10.84 18.55 -0.64
C PRO A 103 9.55 18.78 -1.44
N GLU A 104 8.43 19.01 -0.77
CA GLU A 104 7.15 19.25 -1.44
C GLU A 104 7.34 20.34 -2.51
N ARG A 105 7.15 20.01 -3.78
CA ARG A 105 6.73 21.04 -4.73
C ARG A 105 5.32 21.45 -4.30
N PRO A 106 5.01 22.75 -4.24
CA PRO A 106 3.65 23.19 -3.97
C PRO A 106 2.69 22.48 -4.93
N LYS A 107 1.54 22.04 -4.41
CA LYS A 107 0.46 21.39 -5.16
C LYS A 107 0.04 22.29 -6.32
N GLU A 108 0.71 22.18 -7.46
CA GLU A 108 0.16 22.68 -8.72
C GLU A 108 -1.03 21.78 -9.03
N LEU A 109 -2.23 22.36 -8.88
CA LEU A 109 -3.49 21.75 -9.24
C LEU A 109 -3.38 21.17 -10.67
N PRO A 110 -3.88 19.96 -10.93
CA PRO A 110 -3.78 19.37 -12.26
C PRO A 110 -4.52 20.25 -13.28
N VAL A 111 -3.76 20.87 -14.19
CA VAL A 111 -4.30 21.43 -15.42
C VAL A 111 -4.66 20.24 -16.30
N TRP A 112 -5.96 20.06 -16.54
CA TRP A 112 -6.48 19.04 -17.43
C TRP A 112 -6.09 19.36 -18.88
N THR A 113 -5.05 18.71 -19.40
CA THR A 113 -4.81 18.60 -20.85
C THR A 113 -5.23 17.19 -21.28
N GLY A 114 -6.29 17.11 -22.09
CA GLY A 114 -7.04 15.89 -22.41
C GLY A 114 -6.31 14.85 -23.27
N GLU A 115 -5.15 14.37 -22.84
CA GLU A 115 -4.45 13.26 -23.48
C GLU A 115 -3.93 12.25 -22.44
N GLY A 116 -4.75 11.22 -22.19
CA GLY A 116 -4.32 9.81 -22.26
C GLY A 116 -3.07 9.34 -21.51
N ARG A 117 -2.67 9.95 -20.39
CA ARG A 117 -1.70 9.35 -19.45
C ARG A 117 -2.29 9.32 -18.05
N LEU A 118 -2.39 8.11 -17.51
CA LEU A 118 -2.75 7.81 -16.12
C LEU A 118 -1.82 8.60 -15.19
N GLY A 119 -2.28 9.75 -14.71
CA GLY A 119 -1.55 10.68 -13.87
C GLY A 119 -1.67 10.31 -12.38
N ALA A 120 -0.85 10.93 -11.55
CA ALA A 120 -0.84 10.75 -10.08
C ALA A 120 -2.22 10.90 -9.40
N ALA A 121 -3.21 11.50 -10.08
CA ALA A 121 -4.61 11.59 -9.68
C ALA A 121 -5.32 10.22 -9.59
N GLU A 122 -4.80 9.15 -10.17
CA GLU A 122 -5.36 7.80 -10.01
C GLU A 122 -5.00 7.12 -8.70
N ARG A 123 -4.09 7.72 -7.91
CA ARG A 123 -3.81 7.37 -6.51
C ARG A 123 -4.63 8.21 -5.54
N ASP A 124 -5.78 8.70 -5.97
CA ASP A 124 -6.77 9.30 -5.09
C ASP A 124 -7.43 8.17 -4.29
N GLU A 125 -7.36 8.27 -2.96
CA GLU A 125 -7.98 7.34 -2.01
C GLU A 125 -9.45 7.07 -2.39
N ARG A 126 -10.13 8.08 -2.94
CA ARG A 126 -11.52 8.00 -3.39
C ARG A 126 -11.72 7.08 -4.59
N ALA A 127 -10.84 7.13 -5.59
CA ALA A 127 -10.92 6.26 -6.77
C ALA A 127 -10.56 4.80 -6.45
N MET A 128 -9.70 4.57 -5.44
CA MET A 128 -9.43 3.23 -4.94
C MET A 128 -10.54 2.69 -4.06
N LEU A 129 -11.12 3.51 -3.17
CA LEU A 129 -12.25 3.12 -2.34
C LEU A 129 -13.49 2.77 -3.17
N GLU A 130 -13.73 3.48 -4.28
CA GLU A 130 -14.82 3.17 -5.21
C GLU A 130 -14.63 1.82 -5.95
N ARG A 131 -13.40 1.29 -6.01
CA ARG A 131 -13.08 0.00 -6.66
C ARG A 131 -12.83 -1.15 -5.67
N ALA A 132 -12.68 -0.86 -4.38
CA ALA A 132 -12.44 -1.87 -3.36
C ALA A 132 -13.73 -2.65 -3.07
N ALA A 133 -13.74 -3.95 -3.37
CA ALA A 133 -14.89 -4.82 -3.13
C ALA A 133 -15.16 -5.05 -1.63
N SER A 134 -14.18 -4.78 -0.75
CA SER A 134 -14.35 -4.80 0.70
C SER A 134 -13.29 -3.94 1.40
N TYR A 135 -13.75 -3.11 2.34
CA TYR A 135 -12.91 -2.28 3.19
C TYR A 135 -12.68 -2.97 4.54
N TYR A 136 -11.43 -3.09 4.95
CA TYR A 136 -11.08 -3.53 6.29
C TYR A 136 -10.05 -2.58 6.88
N GLU A 137 -10.45 -1.84 7.90
CA GLU A 137 -9.51 -1.14 8.77
C GLU A 137 -8.97 -2.19 9.75
N ILE A 138 -7.74 -2.63 9.53
CA ILE A 138 -7.09 -3.55 10.48
C ILE A 138 -6.62 -2.69 11.66
N LEU A 139 -7.47 -2.67 12.69
CA LEU A 139 -7.34 -1.88 13.91
C LEU A 139 -6.05 -2.13 14.69
#